data_AF-A0A7V5AS78-F1
#
_entry.id   AF-A0A7V5AS78-F1
#
_cell.length_a   1.000
_cell.length_b   1.000
_cell.length_c   1.000
_cell.angle_alpha   90.00
_cell.angle_beta   90.00
_cell.angle_gamma   90.00
#
_symmetry.space_group_name_H-M   'P 1'
#
loop_
_entity.id
_entity.type
_entity.pdbx_description
1 polymer ?
#
loop_
_entity_poly.entity_id
_entity_poly.type
_entity_poly.pdbx_seq_one_letter_code
_entity_poly.pdbx_strand_id
1 'polypeptide(L)'
;MRGVVATIIGLSVSLFSGLHLSAEEGVKASVEFSDGTKKSGLLSNTNDEPLRVFSLKANKWQRLPLVDIVSIEMEIEKKEKLQAWRFKEEGKPEKVYLDKWYWRLHFVGTVTLKTGEKIECHISAVLHLKIDDRSEKLWLERYHKTETDETPDDVVYVKKITFEGAKVEGDGEGCKIFGNIEPAKMVKLVKVMRHSVGEFYEGKLNEDSSKYIVKDLPPGVYDLFLLTDNQVFVYLGLEGEGVKEGLTDEDKASIAKAIAENEDFYEIKEVMYVVGGEGFAKVFLRKVRKSKTTLEKQGDVPLEFIAFETLVLKKTETRWHIVKRMTLHREKFGQHEEKDRMKEVVILKELGNKDLNKEKSLRYDVVLSPEKEK
;
A
#
# COMPACT_ATOMS: atom_id res chain seq x y z
N MET A 1 32.98 -55.62 -34.07
CA MET A 1 32.19 -54.61 -34.81
C MET A 1 30.72 -54.75 -34.44
N ARG A 2 30.19 -53.79 -33.69
CA ARG A 2 28.80 -53.30 -33.68
C ARG A 2 28.72 -52.30 -32.53
N GLY A 3 28.88 -51.04 -32.88
CA GLY A 3 28.71 -49.91 -31.96
C GLY A 3 27.24 -49.70 -31.68
N VAL A 4 26.91 -49.45 -30.42
CA VAL A 4 25.61 -48.95 -29.99
C VAL A 4 25.82 -47.49 -29.62
N VAL A 5 25.26 -46.61 -30.44
CA VAL A 5 25.19 -45.17 -30.20
C VAL A 5 24.00 -44.93 -29.29
N ALA A 6 24.25 -44.51 -28.05
CA ALA A 6 23.21 -44.05 -27.14
C ALA A 6 23.07 -42.52 -27.27
N THR A 7 22.00 -42.09 -27.94
CA THR A 7 21.59 -40.68 -28.01
C THR A 7 20.88 -40.32 -26.70
N ILE A 8 21.55 -39.55 -25.84
CA ILE A 8 20.94 -38.93 -24.66
C ILE A 8 20.37 -37.58 -25.09
N ILE A 9 19.04 -37.49 -25.19
CA ILE A 9 18.33 -36.23 -25.39
C ILE A 9 18.24 -35.56 -24.01
N GLY A 10 19.05 -34.52 -23.80
CA GLY A 10 18.98 -33.66 -22.63
C GLY A 10 17.75 -32.75 -22.71
N LEU A 11 16.70 -33.09 -21.97
CA LEU A 11 15.62 -32.15 -21.67
C LEU A 11 16.07 -31.26 -20.50
N SER A 12 16.44 -30.02 -20.78
CA SER A 12 16.64 -29.01 -19.74
C SER A 12 15.28 -28.51 -19.26
N VAL A 13 14.74 -29.13 -18.21
CA VAL A 13 13.59 -28.57 -17.49
C VAL A 13 14.12 -27.40 -16.64
N SER A 14 13.97 -26.18 -17.16
CA SER A 14 14.14 -24.97 -16.37
C SER A 14 12.95 -24.87 -15.41
N LEU A 15 13.12 -25.38 -14.19
CA LEU A 15 12.23 -25.13 -13.07
C LEU A 15 12.38 -23.66 -12.67
N PHE A 16 11.50 -22.80 -13.18
CA PHE A 16 11.26 -21.50 -12.57
C PHE A 16 10.66 -21.73 -11.18
N SER A 17 11.47 -21.48 -10.15
CA SER A 17 11.09 -21.45 -8.74
C SER A 17 10.19 -20.23 -8.47
N GLY A 18 8.91 -20.35 -8.85
CA GLY A 18 7.83 -19.45 -8.48
C GLY A 18 7.00 -19.99 -7.33
N LEU A 19 7.63 -20.30 -6.19
CA LEU A 19 6.97 -20.71 -4.95
C LEU A 19 7.32 -19.69 -3.86
N HIS A 20 6.61 -18.56 -3.83
CA HIS A 20 6.53 -17.70 -2.64
C HIS A 20 5.46 -18.26 -1.70
N LEU A 21 5.67 -19.48 -1.19
CA LEU A 21 4.84 -20.07 -0.15
C LEU A 21 5.72 -20.71 0.94
N SER A 22 6.48 -19.84 1.58
CA SER A 22 6.94 -19.86 2.97
C SER A 22 8.00 -18.76 3.02
N ALA A 23 7.57 -17.51 3.24
CA ALA A 23 8.51 -16.41 3.44
C ALA A 23 9.37 -16.77 4.66
N GLU A 24 10.66 -17.02 4.45
CA GLU A 24 11.65 -16.78 5.50
C GLU A 24 11.37 -15.36 6.03
N GLU A 25 11.25 -15.21 7.35
CA GLU A 25 10.67 -14.06 8.07
C GLU A 25 11.49 -12.75 7.95
N GLY A 26 11.76 -12.27 6.74
CA GLY A 26 12.46 -11.02 6.46
C GLY A 26 13.19 -11.00 5.12
N VAL A 27 13.70 -9.83 4.74
CA VAL A 27 14.52 -9.63 3.54
C VAL A 27 15.99 -9.57 3.98
N LYS A 28 16.86 -10.34 3.33
CA LYS A 28 18.30 -10.30 3.62
C LYS A 28 18.83 -8.88 3.44
N ALA A 29 19.54 -8.36 4.44
CA ALA A 29 20.08 -7.02 4.42
C ALA A 29 21.39 -6.91 5.21
N SER A 30 22.18 -5.92 4.85
CA SER A 30 23.33 -5.43 5.63
C SER A 30 23.04 -4.04 6.17
N VAL A 31 23.36 -3.83 7.44
CA VAL A 31 23.10 -2.62 8.22
C VAL A 31 24.45 -2.05 8.66
N GLU A 32 24.70 -0.80 8.26
CA GLU A 32 25.84 0.00 8.69
C GLU A 32 25.36 1.05 9.69
N PHE A 33 26.03 1.13 10.84
CA PHE A 33 25.79 2.13 11.86
C PHE A 33 26.74 3.33 11.68
N SER A 34 26.42 4.45 12.33
CA SER A 34 27.20 5.69 12.23
C SER A 34 28.63 5.58 12.78
N ASP A 35 28.88 4.62 13.68
CA ASP A 35 30.21 4.28 14.23
C ASP A 35 31.06 3.40 13.29
N GLY A 36 30.50 2.97 12.14
CA GLY A 36 31.14 2.09 11.17
C GLY A 36 30.89 0.59 11.43
N THR A 37 30.21 0.22 12.51
CA THR A 37 29.82 -1.16 12.79
C THR A 37 28.89 -1.68 11.68
N LYS A 38 29.06 -2.93 11.26
CA LYS A 38 28.24 -3.59 10.24
C LYS A 38 27.65 -4.90 10.77
N LYS A 39 26.37 -5.12 10.45
CA LYS A 39 25.65 -6.37 10.75
C LYS A 39 24.91 -6.84 9.51
N SER A 40 24.74 -8.15 9.36
CA SER A 40 23.97 -8.72 8.25
C SER A 40 23.02 -9.79 8.78
N GLY A 41 21.83 -9.87 8.22
CA GLY A 41 20.79 -10.78 8.69
C GLY A 41 19.50 -10.65 7.88
N LEU A 42 18.43 -11.27 8.39
CA LEU A 42 17.09 -11.12 7.84
C LEU A 42 16.40 -9.93 8.49
N LEU A 43 16.02 -8.95 7.70
CA LEU A 43 15.37 -7.74 8.16
C LEU A 43 13.87 -7.80 7.90
N SER A 44 13.07 -7.64 8.94
CA SER A 44 11.61 -7.57 8.83
C SER A 44 11.07 -6.33 9.52
N ASN A 45 9.89 -5.90 9.09
CA ASN A 45 9.10 -4.94 9.84
C ASN A 45 8.13 -5.69 10.76
N THR A 46 7.59 -4.99 11.76
CA THR A 46 6.61 -5.57 12.69
C THR A 46 5.40 -6.10 11.91
N ASN A 47 5.05 -7.36 12.11
CA ASN A 47 3.95 -8.06 11.42
C ASN A 47 4.06 -8.08 9.89
N ASP A 48 5.28 -7.98 9.33
CA ASP A 48 5.53 -7.92 7.89
C ASP A 48 4.80 -6.75 7.18
N GLU A 49 4.51 -5.70 7.93
CA GLU A 49 3.88 -4.50 7.40
C GLU A 49 4.85 -3.73 6.50
N PRO A 50 4.39 -3.10 5.40
CA PRO A 50 5.23 -2.22 4.60
C PRO A 50 5.84 -1.09 5.45
N LEU A 51 7.08 -0.70 5.14
CA LEU A 51 7.73 0.45 5.76
C LEU A 51 6.93 1.72 5.45
N ARG A 52 6.51 2.43 6.49
CA ARG A 52 5.80 3.71 6.36
C ARG A 52 6.81 4.84 6.34
N VAL A 53 6.81 5.61 5.26
CA VAL A 53 7.67 6.79 5.12
C VAL A 53 6.82 8.00 4.76
N PHE A 54 7.18 9.17 5.27
CA PHE A 54 6.56 10.43 4.87
C PHE A 54 7.43 11.09 3.82
N SER A 55 7.02 11.01 2.54
CA SER A 55 7.76 11.62 1.42
C SER A 55 7.69 13.14 1.53
N LEU A 56 8.85 13.80 1.59
CA LEU A 56 8.93 15.26 1.69
C LEU A 56 8.47 15.93 0.39
N LYS A 57 8.90 15.38 -0.76
CA LYS A 57 8.51 15.88 -2.10
C LYS A 57 7.02 15.73 -2.36
N ALA A 58 6.43 14.58 -2.04
CA ALA A 58 5.02 14.31 -2.31
C ALA A 58 4.08 14.79 -1.18
N ASN A 59 4.64 15.24 -0.05
CA ASN A 59 3.92 15.67 1.15
C ASN A 59 2.82 14.67 1.58
N LYS A 60 3.14 13.37 1.51
CA LYS A 60 2.21 12.29 1.85
C LYS A 60 2.94 11.08 2.43
N TRP A 61 2.20 10.29 3.21
CA TRP A 61 2.66 8.97 3.63
C TRP A 61 2.66 8.00 2.45
N GLN A 62 3.68 7.15 2.39
CA GLN A 62 3.82 6.05 1.45
C GLN A 62 4.13 4.76 2.21
N ARG A 63 3.63 3.63 1.70
CA ARG A 63 3.91 2.29 2.22
C ARG A 63 4.79 1.54 1.23
N LEU A 64 5.99 1.19 1.69
CA LEU A 64 7.03 0.58 0.88
C LEU A 64 7.33 -0.83 1.42
N PRO A 65 6.93 -1.91 0.73
CA PRO A 65 7.39 -3.24 1.05
C PRO A 65 8.92 -3.29 1.01
N LEU A 66 9.55 -3.96 1.98
CA LEU A 66 11.01 -4.03 2.04
C LEU A 66 11.62 -4.66 0.78
N VAL A 67 10.87 -5.57 0.13
CA VAL A 67 11.28 -6.25 -1.10
C VAL A 67 11.48 -5.29 -2.29
N ASP A 68 10.88 -4.10 -2.23
CA ASP A 68 10.97 -3.08 -3.29
C ASP A 68 12.08 -2.06 -3.04
N ILE A 69 12.72 -2.13 -1.88
CA ILE A 69 13.75 -1.19 -1.45
C ILE A 69 15.12 -1.78 -1.75
N VAL A 70 16.00 -0.95 -2.32
CA VAL A 70 17.42 -1.26 -2.55
C VAL A 70 18.23 -0.81 -1.34
N SER A 71 18.00 0.41 -0.87
CA SER A 71 18.67 0.95 0.30
C SER A 71 17.82 1.96 1.07
N ILE A 72 18.15 2.12 2.35
CA ILE A 72 17.68 3.18 3.22
C ILE A 72 18.92 3.85 3.80
N GLU A 73 19.07 5.15 3.61
CA GLU A 73 20.18 5.95 4.13
C GLU A 73 19.59 6.98 5.10
N MET A 74 20.18 7.13 6.27
CA MET A 74 19.75 8.11 7.28
C MET A 74 20.88 9.09 7.55
N GLU A 75 20.55 10.37 7.59
CA GLU A 75 21.49 11.46 7.83
C GLU A 75 20.93 12.42 8.87
N ILE A 76 21.81 13.04 9.66
CA ILE A 76 21.42 14.11 10.59
C ILE A 76 21.18 15.37 9.77
N GLU A 77 19.92 15.79 9.68
CA GLU A 77 19.50 17.04 9.04
C GLU A 77 19.81 18.25 9.93
N LYS A 78 19.53 18.12 11.23
CA LYS A 78 19.61 19.25 12.18
C LYS A 78 20.00 18.79 13.57
N LYS A 79 20.87 19.55 14.23
CA LYS A 79 21.22 19.39 15.65
C LYS A 79 20.68 20.60 16.43
N GLU A 80 19.86 20.38 17.45
CA GLU A 80 19.30 21.43 18.29
C GLU A 80 19.67 21.20 19.76
N LYS A 81 20.29 22.18 20.42
CA LYS A 81 20.51 22.14 21.87
C LYS A 81 19.28 22.74 22.57
N LEU A 82 18.60 21.95 23.38
CA LEU A 82 17.35 22.33 24.03
C LEU A 82 17.50 22.24 25.55
N GLN A 83 16.88 23.19 26.26
CA GLN A 83 16.80 23.15 27.70
C GLN A 83 15.72 22.16 28.13
N ALA A 84 16.06 21.27 29.06
CA ALA A 84 15.10 20.34 29.65
C ALA A 84 14.01 21.10 30.37
N TRP A 85 12.78 20.60 30.27
CA TRP A 85 11.63 21.17 30.93
C TRP A 85 10.68 20.07 31.39
N ARG A 86 9.85 20.40 32.36
CA ARG A 86 8.71 19.60 32.80
C ARG A 86 7.47 20.47 32.85
N PHE A 87 6.29 19.87 32.77
CA PHE A 87 5.08 20.61 33.12
C PHE A 87 5.15 21.00 34.60
N LYS A 88 4.71 22.22 34.91
CA LYS A 88 4.66 22.70 36.29
C LYS A 88 3.73 21.83 37.14
N GLU A 89 2.58 21.49 36.57
CA GLU A 89 1.57 20.58 37.09
C GLU A 89 1.00 19.76 35.92
N GLU A 90 0.59 18.52 36.20
CA GLU A 90 0.02 17.64 35.18
C GLU A 90 -1.25 18.25 34.57
N GLY A 91 -1.35 18.25 33.23
CA GLY A 91 -2.47 18.86 32.50
C GLY A 91 -2.42 20.37 32.34
N LYS A 92 -1.47 21.09 32.96
CA LYS A 92 -1.26 22.54 32.71
C LYS A 92 -0.17 22.77 31.66
N PRO A 93 -0.36 23.70 30.71
CA PRO A 93 0.61 23.97 29.64
C PRO A 93 1.88 24.70 30.12
N GLU A 94 1.89 25.19 31.36
CA GLU A 94 3.02 25.89 31.97
C GLU A 94 4.25 24.98 32.08
N LYS A 95 5.39 25.43 31.54
CA LYS A 95 6.65 24.70 31.56
C LYS A 95 7.60 25.29 32.60
N VAL A 96 8.22 24.42 33.39
CA VAL A 96 9.34 24.77 34.27
C VAL A 96 10.62 24.23 33.64
N TYR A 97 11.52 25.14 33.27
CA TYR A 97 12.82 24.81 32.72
C TYR A 97 13.78 24.35 33.82
N LEU A 98 14.56 23.33 33.52
CA LEU A 98 15.56 22.73 34.41
C LEU A 98 16.94 23.23 34.01
N ASP A 99 17.90 23.19 34.94
CA ASP A 99 19.31 23.48 34.66
C ASP A 99 20.01 22.25 34.02
N LYS A 100 19.39 21.73 32.97
CA LYS A 100 19.85 20.58 32.19
C LYS A 100 19.60 20.85 30.72
N TRP A 101 20.53 20.43 29.88
CA TRP A 101 20.46 20.61 28.43
C TRP A 101 20.65 19.26 27.75
N TYR A 102 19.96 19.07 26.64
CA TYR A 102 20.09 17.87 25.81
C TYR A 102 20.15 18.28 24.34
N TRP A 103 20.69 17.39 23.51
CA TRP A 103 20.65 17.55 22.07
C TRP A 103 19.45 16.81 21.50
N ARG A 104 18.77 17.45 20.56
CA ARG A 104 17.80 16.83 19.68
C ARG A 104 18.39 16.76 18.29
N LEU A 105 18.60 15.55 17.82
CA LEU A 105 19.04 15.27 16.45
C LEU A 105 17.79 15.04 15.61
N HIS A 106 17.66 15.71 14.48
CA HIS A 106 16.62 15.44 13.48
C HIS A 106 17.27 14.70 12.33
N PHE A 107 16.59 13.64 11.87
CA PHE A 107 17.07 12.81 10.78
C PHE A 107 16.19 12.94 9.55
N VAL A 108 16.84 12.94 8.41
CA VAL A 108 16.22 12.75 7.10
C VAL A 108 16.67 11.41 6.53
N GLY A 109 15.73 10.69 5.93
CA GLY A 109 15.98 9.41 5.28
C GLY A 109 15.92 9.55 3.76
N THR A 110 16.80 8.83 3.06
CA THR A 110 16.70 8.60 1.62
C THR A 110 16.45 7.12 1.37
N VAL A 111 15.27 6.79 0.85
CA VAL A 111 14.93 5.42 0.43
C VAL A 111 15.13 5.30 -1.08
N THR A 112 15.99 4.38 -1.51
CA THR A 112 16.17 4.06 -2.94
C THR A 112 15.35 2.83 -3.28
N LEU A 113 14.44 2.95 -4.24
CA LEU A 113 13.61 1.85 -4.73
C LEU A 113 14.30 1.07 -5.85
N LYS A 114 13.83 -0.14 -6.16
CA LYS A 114 14.27 -0.93 -7.33
C LYS A 114 14.08 -0.19 -8.67
N THR A 115 13.13 0.73 -8.75
CA THR A 115 12.97 1.63 -9.91
C THR A 115 14.10 2.64 -10.05
N GLY A 116 14.97 2.78 -9.05
CA GLY A 116 15.97 3.84 -8.96
C GLY A 116 15.42 5.14 -8.38
N GLU A 117 14.11 5.25 -8.17
CA GLU A 117 13.51 6.41 -7.53
C GLU A 117 14.10 6.57 -6.12
N LYS A 118 14.50 7.80 -5.80
CA LYS A 118 14.96 8.19 -4.47
C LYS A 118 13.90 9.02 -3.78
N ILE A 119 13.45 8.52 -2.63
CA ILE A 119 12.44 9.17 -1.81
C ILE A 119 13.14 9.76 -0.59
N GLU A 120 13.28 11.09 -0.58
CA GLU A 120 13.63 11.84 0.61
C GLU A 120 12.42 11.90 1.55
N CYS A 121 12.60 11.50 2.81
CA CYS A 121 11.50 11.24 3.72
C CYS A 121 11.85 11.39 5.20
N HIS A 122 10.79 11.52 6.01
CA HIS A 122 10.87 11.20 7.44
C HIS A 122 10.44 9.76 7.67
N ILE A 123 11.20 9.04 8.50
CA ILE A 123 10.93 7.66 8.89
C ILE A 123 10.78 7.61 10.41
N SER A 124 9.84 6.80 10.89
CA SER A 124 9.65 6.51 12.32
C SER A 124 9.20 5.06 12.42
N ALA A 125 10.16 4.16 12.46
CA ALA A 125 9.92 2.72 12.37
C ALA A 125 10.91 1.92 13.23
N VAL A 126 10.46 0.74 13.67
CA VAL A 126 11.31 -0.26 14.31
C VAL A 126 11.37 -1.46 13.39
N LEU A 127 12.57 -1.74 12.87
CA LEU A 127 12.84 -2.94 12.10
C LEU A 127 13.48 -3.99 13.01
N HIS A 128 13.27 -5.26 12.69
CA HIS A 128 13.83 -6.38 13.44
C HIS A 128 14.87 -7.06 12.56
N LEU A 129 16.13 -7.07 13.01
CA LEU A 129 17.22 -7.75 12.34
C LEU A 129 17.47 -9.08 13.05
N LYS A 130 17.17 -10.18 12.35
CA LYS A 130 17.46 -11.53 12.80
C LYS A 130 18.85 -11.95 12.35
N ILE A 131 19.73 -12.22 13.31
CA ILE A 131 21.08 -12.73 13.11
C ILE A 131 21.15 -14.05 13.88
N ASP A 132 21.32 -15.15 13.15
CA ASP A 132 21.18 -16.50 13.69
C ASP A 132 19.82 -16.66 14.42
N ASP A 133 19.84 -17.06 15.70
CA ASP A 133 18.65 -17.23 16.54
C ASP A 133 18.30 -15.99 17.37
N ARG A 134 18.97 -14.85 17.13
CA ARG A 134 18.75 -13.61 17.89
C ARG A 134 18.06 -12.55 17.02
N SER A 135 17.18 -11.77 17.63
CA SER A 135 16.52 -10.64 17.00
C SER A 135 16.92 -9.34 17.71
N GLU A 136 17.36 -8.36 16.93
CA GLU A 136 17.74 -7.02 17.39
C GLU A 136 16.79 -5.97 16.79
N LYS A 137 16.42 -4.98 17.61
CA LYS A 137 15.59 -3.85 17.16
C LYS A 137 16.47 -2.76 16.57
N LEU A 138 16.15 -2.33 15.36
CA LEU A 138 16.76 -1.21 14.66
C LEU A 138 15.77 -0.06 14.61
N TRP A 139 16.15 1.06 15.22
CA TRP A 139 15.32 2.25 15.26
C TRP A 139 15.67 3.18 14.11
N LEU A 140 14.69 3.44 13.23
CA LEU A 140 14.75 4.50 12.23
C LEU A 140 13.90 5.65 12.76
N GLU A 141 14.53 6.59 13.45
CA GLU A 141 13.84 7.67 14.15
C GLU A 141 13.88 8.96 13.35
N ARG A 142 12.78 9.74 13.39
CA ARG A 142 12.76 11.10 12.84
C ARG A 142 13.56 12.05 13.71
N TYR A 143 13.54 11.83 15.02
CA TYR A 143 14.33 12.59 15.96
C TYR A 143 14.83 11.71 17.09
N HIS A 144 16.06 11.96 17.53
CA HIS A 144 16.66 11.35 18.70
C HIS A 144 16.93 12.40 19.75
N LYS A 145 16.58 12.09 21.00
CA LYS A 145 16.87 12.93 22.16
C LYS A 145 18.01 12.27 22.92
N THR A 146 19.14 12.96 23.02
CA THR A 146 20.28 12.48 23.82
C THR A 146 19.95 12.52 25.31
N GLU A 147 20.73 11.77 26.08
CA GLU A 147 20.77 11.97 27.52
C GLU A 147 21.36 13.35 27.86
N THR A 148 21.23 13.75 29.13
CA THR A 148 21.82 15.02 29.60
C THR A 148 23.34 14.89 29.55
N ASP A 149 24.02 15.88 29.01
CA ASP A 149 25.48 15.97 28.86
C ASP A 149 26.13 15.06 27.80
N GLU A 150 25.35 14.21 27.12
CA GLU A 150 25.79 13.46 25.93
C GLU A 150 25.93 14.41 24.72
N THR A 151 26.95 14.19 23.88
CA THR A 151 27.16 14.99 22.67
C THR A 151 26.50 14.33 21.45
N PRO A 152 26.18 15.11 20.40
CA PRO A 152 25.65 14.54 19.16
C PRO A 152 26.53 13.46 18.51
N ASP A 153 27.82 13.46 18.81
CA ASP A 153 28.80 12.58 18.17
C ASP A 153 28.91 11.23 18.91
N ASP A 154 28.35 11.13 20.12
CA ASP A 154 28.24 9.89 20.90
C ASP A 154 27.06 9.01 20.43
N VAL A 155 26.12 9.59 19.69
CA VAL A 155 24.90 8.91 19.25
C VAL A 155 25.18 7.95 18.09
N VAL A 156 25.07 6.65 18.36
CA VAL A 156 25.12 5.61 17.35
C VAL A 156 23.73 5.37 16.76
N TYR A 157 23.58 5.56 15.46
CA TYR A 157 22.31 5.37 14.74
C TYR A 157 22.51 4.50 13.49
N VAL A 158 21.41 3.95 12.96
CA VAL A 158 21.42 3.24 11.68
C VAL A 158 21.70 4.24 10.57
N LYS A 159 22.89 4.17 9.98
CA LYS A 159 23.32 5.08 8.91
C LYS A 159 22.85 4.59 7.55
N LYS A 160 22.95 3.28 7.29
CA LYS A 160 22.56 2.69 6.01
C LYS A 160 22.06 1.26 6.17
N ILE A 161 21.02 0.93 5.44
CA ILE A 161 20.52 -0.42 5.22
C ILE A 161 20.62 -0.69 3.73
N THR A 162 21.20 -1.83 3.35
CA THR A 162 21.28 -2.29 1.95
C THR A 162 20.68 -3.67 1.87
N PHE A 163 19.67 -3.85 1.00
CA PHE A 163 19.01 -5.15 0.82
C PHE A 163 19.79 -6.01 -0.17
N GLU A 164 20.10 -7.24 0.22
CA GLU A 164 20.94 -8.15 -0.56
C GLU A 164 20.22 -8.59 -1.84
N GLY A 165 20.93 -8.59 -2.97
CA GLY A 165 20.37 -8.95 -4.27
C GLY A 165 19.44 -7.89 -4.88
N ALA A 166 19.02 -6.87 -4.13
CA ALA A 166 18.27 -5.75 -4.68
C ALA A 166 19.18 -4.87 -5.54
N LYS A 167 18.74 -4.60 -6.77
CA LYS A 167 19.44 -3.71 -7.71
C LYS A 167 18.49 -2.64 -8.20
N VAL A 168 19.06 -1.49 -8.54
CA VAL A 168 18.34 -0.49 -9.31
C VAL A 168 18.23 -1.03 -10.75
N GLU A 169 17.00 -1.27 -11.18
CA GLU A 169 16.66 -1.78 -12.50
C GLU A 169 16.09 -0.65 -13.40
N GLY A 170 16.23 0.60 -12.96
CA GLY A 170 15.55 1.74 -13.56
C GLY A 170 16.34 3.03 -13.67
N ASP A 171 15.80 3.96 -14.45
CA ASP A 171 16.34 5.30 -14.72
C ASP A 171 16.09 6.36 -13.62
N GLY A 172 15.51 5.99 -12.48
CA GLY A 172 15.18 6.93 -11.41
C GLY A 172 13.83 7.65 -11.55
N GLU A 173 13.12 7.50 -12.68
CA GLU A 173 11.73 7.94 -12.79
C GLU A 173 10.78 6.93 -12.12
N GLY A 174 9.77 7.44 -11.42
CA GLY A 174 8.69 6.64 -10.85
C GLY A 174 7.85 5.97 -11.94
N CYS A 175 7.20 4.85 -11.61
CA CYS A 175 6.40 4.13 -12.60
C CYS A 175 5.13 4.91 -12.97
N LYS A 176 4.56 4.59 -14.13
CA LYS A 176 3.31 5.20 -14.61
C LYS A 176 2.44 4.23 -15.40
N ILE A 177 1.13 4.42 -15.27
CA ILE A 177 0.10 3.80 -16.12
C ILE A 177 -0.59 4.93 -16.87
N PHE A 178 -0.68 4.84 -18.19
CA PHE A 178 -1.26 5.90 -19.02
C PHE A 178 -1.94 5.33 -20.24
N GLY A 179 -2.79 6.11 -20.90
CA GLY A 179 -3.45 5.67 -22.13
C GLY A 179 -4.59 6.59 -22.50
N ASN A 180 -5.47 6.09 -23.36
CA ASN A 180 -6.72 6.74 -23.72
C ASN A 180 -7.91 6.06 -23.04
N ILE A 181 -8.95 6.80 -22.69
CA ILE A 181 -10.23 6.24 -22.26
C ILE A 181 -11.33 6.74 -23.20
N GLU A 182 -12.12 5.83 -23.76
CA GLU A 182 -13.20 6.17 -24.68
C GLU A 182 -14.55 5.64 -24.17
N PRO A 183 -15.59 6.49 -24.02
CA PRO A 183 -15.56 7.96 -24.13
C PRO A 183 -15.09 8.64 -22.83
N ALA A 184 -14.08 9.51 -22.92
CA ALA A 184 -13.48 10.16 -21.74
C ALA A 184 -14.41 11.09 -20.97
N LYS A 185 -15.34 11.77 -21.66
CA LYS A 185 -16.25 12.77 -21.05
C LYS A 185 -17.14 12.21 -19.94
N MET A 186 -17.34 10.90 -19.93
CA MET A 186 -18.15 10.24 -18.91
C MET A 186 -17.35 9.95 -17.63
N VAL A 187 -16.02 9.94 -17.70
CA VAL A 187 -15.15 9.53 -16.60
C VAL A 187 -14.89 10.71 -15.67
N LYS A 188 -15.28 10.57 -14.41
CA LYS A 188 -15.05 11.55 -13.35
C LYS A 188 -13.79 11.28 -12.55
N LEU A 189 -13.38 10.01 -12.48
CA LEU A 189 -12.25 9.60 -11.66
C LEU A 189 -11.53 8.41 -12.28
N VAL A 190 -10.19 8.47 -12.28
CA VAL A 190 -9.31 7.35 -12.58
C VAL A 190 -8.44 7.09 -11.35
N LYS A 191 -8.47 5.87 -10.82
CA LYS A 191 -7.58 5.44 -9.73
C LYS A 191 -6.92 4.13 -10.08
N VAL A 192 -5.76 3.87 -9.50
CA VAL A 192 -5.15 2.54 -9.45
C VAL A 192 -5.01 2.08 -8.01
N MET A 193 -5.22 0.79 -7.73
CA MET A 193 -4.98 0.18 -6.42
C MET A 193 -3.76 -0.73 -6.51
N ARG A 194 -2.75 -0.49 -5.67
CA ARG A 194 -1.60 -1.39 -5.55
C ARG A 194 -1.97 -2.62 -4.73
N HIS A 195 -1.71 -3.82 -5.24
CA HIS A 195 -2.06 -5.09 -4.59
C HIS A 195 -1.42 -5.24 -3.20
N SER A 196 -0.09 -5.21 -3.14
CA SER A 196 0.70 -5.52 -1.94
C SER A 196 0.35 -4.64 -0.74
N VAL A 197 0.17 -3.34 -0.98
CA VAL A 197 -0.04 -2.35 0.08
C VAL A 197 -1.45 -1.77 0.13
N GLY A 198 -2.32 -2.13 -0.82
CA GLY A 198 -3.72 -1.71 -0.84
C GLY A 198 -3.88 -0.19 -0.78
N GLU A 199 -3.04 0.53 -1.53
CA GLU A 199 -3.06 1.99 -1.62
C GLU A 199 -3.64 2.41 -2.96
N PHE A 200 -4.43 3.47 -2.93
CA PHE A 200 -4.96 4.10 -4.14
C PHE A 200 -4.10 5.28 -4.58
N TYR A 201 -3.90 5.39 -5.89
CA TYR A 201 -3.25 6.51 -6.55
C TYR A 201 -4.21 7.09 -7.57
N GLU A 202 -4.42 8.40 -7.52
CA GLU A 202 -5.35 9.09 -8.41
C GLU A 202 -4.64 9.58 -9.67
N GLY A 203 -5.27 9.30 -10.81
CA GLY A 203 -4.82 9.74 -12.12
C GLY A 203 -5.31 11.12 -12.48
N LYS A 204 -4.62 11.75 -13.43
CA LYS A 204 -5.13 12.93 -14.15
C LYS A 204 -5.79 12.46 -15.44
N LEU A 205 -6.95 13.03 -15.75
CA LEU A 205 -7.67 12.84 -17.01
C LEU A 205 -7.70 14.17 -17.77
N ASN A 206 -7.38 14.14 -19.05
CA ASN A 206 -7.64 15.22 -19.99
C ASN A 206 -8.84 14.80 -20.84
N GLU A 207 -9.99 15.44 -20.60
CA GLU A 207 -11.26 15.12 -21.26
C GLU A 207 -11.24 15.41 -22.76
N ASP A 208 -10.52 16.46 -23.20
CA ASP A 208 -10.47 16.87 -24.61
C ASP A 208 -9.67 15.89 -25.46
N SER A 209 -8.56 15.37 -24.91
CA SER A 209 -7.70 14.43 -25.62
C SER A 209 -8.00 12.96 -25.30
N SER A 210 -8.98 12.69 -24.44
CA SER A 210 -9.26 11.37 -23.88
C SER A 210 -8.09 10.69 -23.15
N LYS A 211 -7.07 11.44 -22.73
CA LYS A 211 -5.83 10.87 -22.19
C LYS A 211 -5.86 10.84 -20.68
N TYR A 212 -5.45 9.73 -20.09
CA TYR A 212 -5.21 9.65 -18.66
C TYR A 212 -3.76 9.28 -18.35
N ILE A 213 -3.31 9.68 -17.18
CA ILE A 213 -2.01 9.30 -16.63
C ILE A 213 -2.07 9.20 -15.11
N VAL A 214 -1.60 8.08 -14.59
CA VAL A 214 -1.27 7.88 -13.18
C VAL A 214 0.24 7.73 -13.11
N LYS A 215 0.92 8.59 -12.34
CA LYS A 215 2.38 8.67 -12.28
C LYS A 215 2.87 8.60 -10.84
N ASP A 216 4.20 8.58 -10.68
CA ASP A 216 4.86 8.50 -9.38
C ASP A 216 4.39 7.26 -8.59
N LEU A 217 4.20 6.15 -9.32
CA LEU A 217 3.78 4.85 -8.79
C LEU A 217 5.02 4.06 -8.35
N PRO A 218 5.03 3.48 -7.15
CA PRO A 218 6.01 2.47 -6.79
C PRO A 218 5.94 1.26 -7.75
N PRO A 219 7.00 0.45 -7.88
CA PRO A 219 6.90 -0.83 -8.58
C PRO A 219 5.85 -1.73 -7.92
N GLY A 220 5.14 -2.55 -8.69
CA GLY A 220 4.11 -3.43 -8.15
C GLY A 220 3.03 -3.79 -9.15
N VAL A 221 2.06 -4.58 -8.70
CA VAL A 221 0.87 -4.97 -9.48
C VAL A 221 -0.31 -4.10 -9.07
N TYR A 222 -1.05 -3.60 -10.05
CA TYR A 222 -2.12 -2.64 -9.86
C TYR A 222 -3.44 -3.03 -10.54
N ASP A 223 -4.56 -2.68 -9.93
CA ASP A 223 -5.88 -2.72 -10.57
C ASP A 223 -6.34 -1.30 -10.89
N LEU A 224 -6.89 -1.08 -12.09
CA LEU A 224 -7.48 0.19 -12.50
C LEU A 224 -8.94 0.29 -12.04
N PHE A 225 -9.35 1.49 -11.62
CA PHE A 225 -10.72 1.81 -11.22
C PHE A 225 -11.16 3.08 -11.95
N LEU A 226 -12.33 3.02 -12.57
CA LEU A 226 -12.91 4.15 -13.28
C LEU A 226 -14.30 4.45 -12.72
N LEU A 227 -14.55 5.71 -12.42
CA LEU A 227 -15.85 6.19 -11.96
C LEU A 227 -16.45 7.07 -13.05
N THR A 228 -17.71 6.83 -13.40
CA THR A 228 -18.53 7.74 -14.21
C THR A 228 -19.67 8.30 -13.37
N ASP A 229 -20.56 9.06 -14.00
CA ASP A 229 -21.77 9.55 -13.33
C ASP A 229 -22.70 8.41 -12.91
N ASN A 230 -22.76 7.32 -13.68
CA ASN A 230 -23.71 6.22 -13.48
C ASN A 230 -23.06 4.84 -13.27
N GLN A 231 -21.75 4.69 -13.44
CA GLN A 231 -21.07 3.39 -13.40
C GLN A 231 -19.76 3.44 -12.60
N VAL A 232 -19.39 2.30 -12.03
CA VAL A 232 -18.08 2.03 -11.45
C VAL A 232 -17.48 0.83 -12.19
N PHE A 233 -16.42 1.06 -12.95
CA PHE A 233 -15.67 0.00 -13.60
C PHE A 233 -14.54 -0.46 -12.69
N VAL A 234 -14.50 -1.76 -12.42
CA VAL A 234 -13.55 -2.34 -11.48
C VAL A 234 -13.14 -3.73 -11.93
N TYR A 235 -11.93 -4.11 -11.55
CA TYR A 235 -11.56 -5.51 -11.41
C TYR A 235 -10.70 -5.68 -10.17
N LEU A 236 -10.76 -6.88 -9.60
CA LEU A 236 -9.91 -7.27 -8.47
C LEU A 236 -8.95 -8.35 -8.96
N GLY A 237 -7.74 -7.94 -9.28
CA GLY A 237 -6.67 -8.81 -9.72
C GLY A 237 -6.17 -9.71 -8.59
N LEU A 238 -5.70 -10.89 -8.97
CA LEU A 238 -5.09 -11.87 -8.05
C LEU A 238 -3.61 -12.13 -8.40
N GLU A 239 -3.04 -11.46 -9.41
CA GLU A 239 -1.63 -11.61 -9.71
C GLU A 239 -0.77 -11.15 -8.53
N GLY A 240 0.21 -12.00 -8.17
CA GLY A 240 1.07 -11.80 -7.01
C GLY A 240 0.48 -12.24 -5.67
N GLU A 241 -0.80 -12.63 -5.59
CA GLU A 241 -1.46 -12.98 -4.30
C GLU A 241 -1.33 -14.47 -3.93
N GLY A 242 -0.69 -15.29 -4.78
CA GLY A 242 -0.46 -16.72 -4.49
C GLY A 242 -1.72 -17.59 -4.48
N VAL A 243 -2.84 -17.09 -5.02
CA VAL A 243 -4.11 -17.82 -5.10
C VAL A 243 -4.03 -18.89 -6.19
N LYS A 244 -4.26 -20.17 -5.80
CA LYS A 244 -4.22 -21.33 -6.70
C LYS A 244 -5.60 -21.83 -7.11
N GLU A 245 -6.53 -21.83 -6.16
CA GLU A 245 -7.90 -22.31 -6.34
C GLU A 245 -8.88 -21.16 -6.16
N GLY A 246 -10.02 -21.23 -6.85
CA GLY A 246 -11.07 -20.23 -6.73
C GLY A 246 -11.93 -20.45 -5.47
N LEU A 247 -12.59 -19.39 -5.01
CA LEU A 247 -13.58 -19.49 -3.92
C LEU A 247 -14.75 -20.38 -4.30
N THR A 248 -15.15 -21.26 -3.38
CA THR A 248 -16.41 -22.01 -3.47
C THR A 248 -17.61 -21.10 -3.18
N ASP A 249 -18.82 -21.55 -3.50
CA ASP A 249 -20.03 -20.79 -3.16
C ASP A 249 -20.27 -20.73 -1.63
N GLU A 250 -19.82 -21.74 -0.90
CA GLU A 250 -19.80 -21.73 0.57
C GLU A 250 -18.86 -20.64 1.11
N ASP A 251 -17.65 -20.51 0.53
CA ASP A 251 -16.73 -19.43 0.91
C ASP A 251 -17.34 -18.06 0.65
N LYS A 252 -17.97 -17.85 -0.52
CA LYS A 252 -18.63 -16.58 -0.85
C LYS A 252 -19.77 -16.26 0.12
N ALA A 253 -20.59 -17.24 0.47
CA ALA A 253 -21.67 -17.08 1.44
C ALA A 253 -21.11 -16.74 2.85
N SER A 254 -20.05 -17.41 3.27
CA SER A 254 -19.37 -17.17 4.54
C SER A 254 -18.73 -15.77 4.60
N ILE A 255 -18.11 -15.33 3.50
CA ILE A 255 -17.56 -13.96 3.35
C ILE A 255 -18.68 -12.92 3.44
N ALA A 256 -19.78 -13.11 2.70
CA ALA A 256 -20.90 -12.18 2.73
C ALA A 256 -21.50 -12.05 4.14
N LYS A 257 -21.65 -13.18 4.86
CA LYS A 257 -22.07 -13.22 6.25
C LYS A 257 -21.10 -12.44 7.17
N ALA A 258 -19.80 -12.70 7.07
CA ALA A 258 -18.79 -12.00 7.86
C ALA A 258 -18.79 -10.48 7.64
N ILE A 259 -19.07 -10.03 6.40
CA ILE A 259 -19.20 -8.59 6.07
C ILE A 259 -20.48 -7.99 6.66
N ALA A 260 -21.59 -8.71 6.58
CA ALA A 260 -22.88 -8.26 7.09
C ALA A 260 -22.89 -8.15 8.64
N GLU A 261 -22.29 -9.11 9.33
CA GLU A 261 -22.22 -9.14 10.81
C GLU A 261 -21.26 -8.11 11.40
N ASN A 262 -20.37 -7.54 10.60
CA ASN A 262 -19.46 -6.51 11.08
C ASN A 262 -20.24 -5.22 11.39
N GLU A 263 -20.10 -4.62 12.57
CA GLU A 263 -20.69 -3.31 12.85
C GLU A 263 -19.91 -2.19 12.13
N ASP A 264 -20.63 -1.24 11.54
CA ASP A 264 -20.04 -0.11 10.79
C ASP A 264 -21.02 1.08 10.74
N PHE A 265 -20.54 2.24 10.28
CA PHE A 265 -21.34 3.44 10.02
C PHE A 265 -22.46 3.19 9.00
N TYR A 266 -22.25 2.28 8.05
CA TYR A 266 -23.22 1.98 6.98
C TYR A 266 -24.12 0.81 7.36
N GLU A 267 -25.43 0.98 7.13
CA GLU A 267 -26.47 -0.01 7.42
C GLU A 267 -26.51 -1.12 6.38
N ILE A 268 -26.33 -0.75 5.12
CA ILE A 268 -26.44 -1.66 3.98
C ILE A 268 -25.04 -1.90 3.44
N LYS A 269 -24.69 -3.17 3.23
CA LYS A 269 -23.40 -3.61 2.67
C LYS A 269 -23.66 -4.68 1.62
N GLU A 270 -23.54 -4.30 0.37
CA GLU A 270 -23.80 -5.17 -0.77
C GLU A 270 -22.48 -5.63 -1.38
N VAL A 271 -22.22 -6.94 -1.33
CA VAL A 271 -21.07 -7.56 -1.98
C VAL A 271 -21.32 -7.56 -3.49
N MET A 272 -20.57 -6.72 -4.21
CA MET A 272 -20.74 -6.55 -5.66
C MET A 272 -19.86 -7.51 -6.46
N TYR A 273 -18.66 -7.78 -5.94
CA TYR A 273 -17.71 -8.69 -6.58
C TYR A 273 -16.78 -9.31 -5.54
N VAL A 274 -16.48 -10.60 -5.71
CA VAL A 274 -15.60 -11.34 -4.81
C VAL A 274 -14.70 -12.28 -5.60
N VAL A 275 -13.42 -12.27 -5.27
CA VAL A 275 -12.37 -13.11 -5.87
C VAL A 275 -11.42 -13.58 -4.78
N GLY A 276 -10.76 -14.71 -4.99
CA GLY A 276 -9.82 -15.27 -4.02
C GLY A 276 -9.72 -16.78 -4.12
N GLY A 277 -9.24 -17.39 -3.03
CA GLY A 277 -9.15 -18.84 -2.84
C GLY A 277 -9.28 -19.21 -1.36
N GLU A 278 -8.93 -20.45 -1.00
CA GLU A 278 -9.22 -21.07 0.30
C GLU A 278 -8.87 -20.22 1.54
N GLY A 279 -7.77 -19.44 1.50
CA GLY A 279 -7.30 -18.66 2.66
C GLY A 279 -7.37 -17.14 2.51
N PHE A 280 -7.78 -16.63 1.34
CA PHE A 280 -7.64 -15.22 0.98
C PHE A 280 -8.75 -14.78 0.05
N ALA A 281 -9.33 -13.60 0.29
CA ALA A 281 -10.31 -13.01 -0.61
C ALA A 281 -10.15 -11.50 -0.73
N LYS A 282 -10.40 -10.97 -1.93
CA LYS A 282 -10.69 -9.55 -2.16
C LYS A 282 -12.17 -9.40 -2.45
N VAL A 283 -12.78 -8.39 -1.83
CA VAL A 283 -14.21 -8.10 -2.00
C VAL A 283 -14.38 -6.65 -2.39
N PHE A 284 -15.09 -6.40 -3.49
CA PHE A 284 -15.58 -5.07 -3.83
C PHE A 284 -17.04 -4.98 -3.41
N LEU A 285 -17.38 -3.92 -2.68
CA LEU A 285 -18.71 -3.77 -2.14
C LEU A 285 -19.18 -2.33 -2.17
N ARG A 286 -20.50 -2.18 -2.21
CA ARG A 286 -21.21 -0.92 -2.07
C ARG A 286 -21.76 -0.84 -0.65
N LYS A 287 -21.55 0.29 0.02
CA LYS A 287 -22.13 0.59 1.33
C LYS A 287 -23.11 1.75 1.20
N VAL A 288 -24.24 1.65 1.88
CA VAL A 288 -25.25 2.71 1.95
C VAL A 288 -25.65 2.97 3.40
N ARG A 289 -25.77 4.23 3.76
CA ARG A 289 -26.38 4.67 5.01
C ARG A 289 -27.54 5.59 4.70
N LYS A 290 -28.70 5.30 5.26
CA LYS A 290 -29.92 6.12 5.14
C LYS A 290 -30.35 6.75 6.44
N SER A 291 -29.92 6.23 7.59
CA SER A 291 -30.28 6.85 8.87
C SER A 291 -29.53 8.15 9.09
N LYS A 292 -30.23 9.04 9.81
CA LYS A 292 -29.71 10.33 10.24
C LYS A 292 -28.35 10.23 10.93
N THR A 293 -27.52 11.22 10.70
CA THR A 293 -26.17 11.40 11.22
C THR A 293 -26.09 12.70 12.01
N THR A 294 -24.99 12.88 12.75
CA THR A 294 -24.69 14.15 13.41
C THR A 294 -24.40 15.31 12.44
N LEU A 295 -24.26 15.02 11.14
CA LEU A 295 -24.03 16.03 10.11
C LEU A 295 -25.32 16.73 9.66
N GLU A 296 -26.49 16.14 9.94
CA GLU A 296 -27.79 16.73 9.61
C GLU A 296 -28.31 17.59 10.76
N LYS A 297 -28.42 18.91 10.51
CA LYS A 297 -29.04 19.84 11.44
C LYS A 297 -30.56 19.70 11.41
N GLN A 298 -31.22 20.29 12.40
CA GLN A 298 -32.67 20.34 12.44
C GLN A 298 -33.19 21.17 11.26
N GLY A 299 -34.04 20.57 10.41
CA GLY A 299 -34.57 21.20 9.20
C GLY A 299 -33.80 20.90 7.92
N ASP A 300 -32.67 20.19 7.99
CA ASP A 300 -31.93 19.78 6.80
C ASP A 300 -32.66 18.65 6.06
N VAL A 301 -32.49 18.61 4.74
CA VAL A 301 -32.90 17.48 3.91
C VAL A 301 -32.12 16.24 4.36
N PRO A 302 -32.78 15.09 4.58
CA PRO A 302 -32.09 13.86 4.94
C PRO A 302 -30.98 13.52 3.94
N LEU A 303 -29.80 13.19 4.46
CA LEU A 303 -28.63 12.84 3.68
C LEU A 303 -28.48 11.32 3.57
N GLU A 304 -28.19 10.85 2.37
CA GLU A 304 -27.71 9.49 2.16
C GLU A 304 -26.21 9.49 1.89
N PHE A 305 -25.55 8.44 2.37
CA PHE A 305 -24.11 8.25 2.17
C PHE A 305 -23.87 6.97 1.41
N ILE A 306 -23.13 7.06 0.31
CA ILE A 306 -22.66 5.90 -0.46
C ILE A 306 -21.15 5.81 -0.38
N ALA A 307 -20.65 4.59 -0.23
CA ALA A 307 -19.23 4.29 -0.38
C ALA A 307 -18.99 3.06 -1.25
N PHE A 308 -17.95 3.13 -2.07
CA PHE A 308 -17.38 1.97 -2.75
C PHE A 308 -16.07 1.62 -2.05
N GLU A 309 -15.96 0.37 -1.61
CA GLU A 309 -14.79 -0.11 -0.88
C GLU A 309 -14.30 -1.45 -1.40
N THR A 310 -12.98 -1.62 -1.36
CA THR A 310 -12.33 -2.93 -1.51
C THR A 310 -11.89 -3.42 -0.13
N LEU A 311 -12.21 -4.65 0.21
CA LEU A 311 -11.75 -5.35 1.40
C LEU A 311 -10.75 -6.42 1.02
N VAL A 312 -9.79 -6.68 1.91
CA VAL A 312 -9.00 -7.90 1.91
C VAL A 312 -9.38 -8.70 3.14
N LEU A 313 -9.70 -9.98 2.93
CA LEU A 313 -10.02 -10.93 3.97
C LEU A 313 -9.01 -12.08 3.98
N LYS A 314 -8.72 -12.59 5.18
CA LYS A 314 -8.00 -13.84 5.38
C LYS A 314 -8.88 -14.83 6.14
N LYS A 315 -8.81 -16.10 5.77
CA LYS A 315 -9.48 -17.18 6.50
C LYS A 315 -8.56 -17.67 7.61
N THR A 316 -9.03 -17.66 8.84
CA THR A 316 -8.35 -18.31 9.97
C THR A 316 -9.26 -19.38 10.52
N GLU A 317 -8.78 -20.63 10.50
CA GLU A 317 -9.58 -21.82 10.79
C GLU A 317 -10.83 -21.88 9.91
N THR A 318 -11.98 -21.44 10.44
CA THR A 318 -13.29 -21.52 9.79
C THR A 318 -13.90 -20.14 9.49
N ARG A 319 -13.23 -19.05 9.86
CA ARG A 319 -13.80 -17.70 9.80
C ARG A 319 -12.99 -16.77 8.92
N TRP A 320 -13.70 -15.89 8.22
CA TRP A 320 -13.12 -14.83 7.42
C TRP A 320 -12.97 -13.56 8.25
N HIS A 321 -11.76 -13.01 8.26
CA HIS A 321 -11.43 -11.78 8.97
C HIS A 321 -11.05 -10.69 7.98
N ILE A 322 -11.69 -9.53 8.10
CA ILE A 322 -11.31 -8.34 7.34
C ILE A 322 -9.97 -7.85 7.88
N VAL A 323 -8.90 -8.04 7.12
CA VAL A 323 -7.55 -7.58 7.48
C VAL A 323 -7.23 -6.21 6.89
N LYS A 324 -7.99 -5.78 5.86
CA LYS A 324 -7.78 -4.49 5.22
C LYS A 324 -9.06 -3.90 4.66
N ARG A 325 -9.17 -2.57 4.73
CA ARG A 325 -10.25 -1.79 4.13
C ARG A 325 -9.66 -0.67 3.31
N MET A 326 -10.15 -0.49 2.09
CA MET A 326 -9.66 0.52 1.16
C MET A 326 -10.86 1.21 0.55
N THR A 327 -11.09 2.47 0.93
CA THR A 327 -12.18 3.27 0.37
C THR A 327 -11.75 3.82 -0.98
N LEU A 328 -12.47 3.44 -2.03
CA LEU A 328 -12.25 3.96 -3.38
C LEU A 328 -12.88 5.35 -3.54
N HIS A 329 -14.16 5.45 -3.16
CA HIS A 329 -14.98 6.64 -3.35
C HIS A 329 -16.04 6.73 -2.27
N ARG A 330 -16.39 7.96 -1.89
CA ARG A 330 -17.49 8.29 -0.99
C ARG A 330 -18.24 9.48 -1.56
N GLU A 331 -19.55 9.39 -1.50
CA GLU A 331 -20.46 10.46 -1.92
C GLU A 331 -21.52 10.64 -0.85
N LYS A 332 -22.02 11.86 -0.71
CA LYS A 332 -23.21 12.18 0.07
C LYS A 332 -24.13 13.04 -0.79
N PHE A 333 -25.42 12.78 -0.72
CA PHE A 333 -26.42 13.49 -1.52
C PHE A 333 -27.76 13.51 -0.78
N GLY A 334 -28.69 14.34 -1.23
CA GLY A 334 -30.02 14.41 -0.62
C GLY A 334 -30.84 13.18 -0.99
N GLN A 335 -31.67 12.67 -0.09
CA GLN A 335 -32.44 11.43 -0.29
C GLN A 335 -33.29 11.39 -1.60
N HIS A 336 -33.70 12.55 -2.12
CA HIS A 336 -34.45 12.64 -3.38
C HIS A 336 -33.60 12.39 -4.64
N GLU A 337 -32.27 12.38 -4.53
CA GLU A 337 -31.31 12.21 -5.62
C GLU A 337 -30.84 10.74 -5.77
N GLU A 338 -31.30 9.81 -4.90
CA GLU A 338 -30.78 8.44 -4.80
C GLU A 338 -30.78 7.68 -6.13
N LYS A 339 -31.90 7.70 -6.86
CA LYS A 339 -32.04 6.92 -8.11
C LYS A 339 -31.04 7.35 -9.19
N ASP A 340 -30.68 8.62 -9.22
CA ASP A 340 -29.78 9.18 -10.22
C ASP A 340 -28.30 9.03 -9.82
N ARG A 341 -28.04 8.68 -8.55
CA ARG A 341 -26.70 8.56 -7.96
C ARG A 341 -26.26 7.12 -7.71
N MET A 342 -27.18 6.16 -7.79
CA MET A 342 -26.87 4.74 -7.65
C MET A 342 -26.10 4.23 -8.87
N LYS A 343 -24.79 4.11 -8.70
CA LYS A 343 -23.90 3.65 -9.77
C LYS A 343 -23.97 2.14 -9.96
N GLU A 344 -24.11 1.70 -11.20
CA GLU A 344 -23.97 0.31 -11.60
C GLU A 344 -22.51 -0.12 -11.49
N VAL A 345 -22.24 -1.35 -11.07
CA VAL A 345 -20.87 -1.88 -11.00
C VAL A 345 -20.61 -2.76 -12.21
N VAL A 346 -19.63 -2.40 -13.02
CA VAL A 346 -19.21 -3.15 -14.21
C VAL A 346 -17.87 -3.83 -13.95
N ILE A 347 -17.85 -5.15 -14.05
CA ILE A 347 -16.63 -5.94 -13.84
C ILE A 347 -15.89 -6.10 -15.17
N LEU A 348 -14.78 -5.38 -15.33
CA LEU A 348 -14.00 -5.37 -16.56
C LEU A 348 -12.62 -5.98 -16.33
N LYS A 349 -12.47 -7.27 -16.68
CA LYS A 349 -11.25 -8.06 -16.42
C LYS A 349 -9.97 -7.39 -16.87
N GLU A 350 -10.02 -6.69 -17.99
CA GLU A 350 -8.84 -6.03 -18.53
C GLU A 350 -8.33 -4.89 -17.64
N LEU A 351 -9.09 -4.38 -16.66
CA LEU A 351 -8.60 -3.37 -15.71
C LEU A 351 -7.61 -3.92 -14.68
N GLY A 352 -7.54 -5.24 -14.54
CA GLY A 352 -6.71 -5.88 -13.53
C GLY A 352 -5.23 -6.01 -13.87
N ASN A 353 -4.46 -6.34 -12.83
CA ASN A 353 -3.12 -6.95 -12.93
C ASN A 353 -2.12 -6.17 -13.79
N LYS A 354 -2.06 -4.84 -13.62
CA LYS A 354 -1.07 -3.97 -14.27
C LYS A 354 0.25 -4.08 -13.54
N ASP A 355 1.15 -4.90 -14.09
CA ASP A 355 2.43 -5.23 -13.47
C ASP A 355 3.55 -4.25 -13.86
N LEU A 356 3.78 -3.28 -12.99
CA LEU A 356 4.86 -2.30 -13.11
C LEU A 356 6.21 -2.81 -12.58
N ASN A 357 6.29 -4.07 -12.15
CA ASN A 357 7.60 -4.68 -11.84
C ASN A 357 8.36 -5.05 -13.11
N LYS A 358 7.64 -5.39 -14.18
CA LYS A 358 8.23 -5.77 -15.49
C LYS A 358 8.45 -4.55 -16.39
N GLU A 359 7.54 -3.60 -16.35
CA GLU A 359 7.54 -2.41 -17.20
C GLU A 359 7.24 -1.16 -16.39
N LYS A 360 8.18 -0.21 -16.35
CA LYS A 360 7.98 1.05 -15.62
C LYS A 360 6.83 1.89 -16.13
N SER A 361 6.58 1.82 -17.44
CA SER A 361 5.65 2.68 -18.14
C SER A 361 4.69 1.79 -18.92
N LEU A 362 3.49 1.62 -18.38
CA LEU A 362 2.49 0.77 -19.01
C LEU A 362 1.48 1.64 -19.75
N ARG A 363 1.44 1.50 -21.08
CA ARG A 363 0.35 2.07 -21.87
C ARG A 363 -0.83 1.12 -21.87
N TYR A 364 -2.01 1.61 -21.51
CA TYR A 364 -3.23 0.82 -21.45
C TYR A 364 -4.43 1.67 -21.86
N ASP A 365 -4.95 1.42 -23.06
CA ASP A 365 -6.12 2.12 -23.60
C ASP A 365 -7.40 1.38 -23.15
N VAL A 366 -8.43 2.12 -22.71
CA VAL A 366 -9.68 1.58 -22.18
C VAL A 366 -10.84 2.00 -23.07
N VAL A 367 -11.64 1.03 -23.50
CA VAL A 367 -12.90 1.28 -24.20
C VAL A 367 -14.04 0.90 -23.27
N LEU A 368 -14.75 1.92 -22.78
CA LEU A 368 -15.96 1.73 -22.01
C LEU A 368 -17.09 1.48 -23.00
N SER A 369 -17.65 0.27 -22.97
CA SER A 369 -18.87 0.02 -23.74
C SER A 369 -20.01 0.78 -23.05
N PRO A 370 -20.63 1.80 -23.68
CA PRO A 370 -21.86 2.34 -23.15
C PRO A 370 -22.87 1.19 -23.08
N GLU A 371 -23.69 1.16 -22.03
CA GLU A 371 -24.77 0.18 -21.94
C GLU A 371 -25.56 0.14 -23.26
N LYS A 372 -25.96 -1.07 -23.67
CA LYS A 372 -27.11 -1.19 -24.56
C LYS A 372 -28.28 -0.55 -23.82
N GLU A 373 -28.80 0.56 -24.32
CA GLU A 373 -30.08 1.13 -23.86
C GLU A 373 -31.08 -0.02 -23.69
N LYS A 374 -31.51 -0.25 -22.46
CA LYS A 374 -32.53 -1.26 -22.13
C LYS A 374 -33.93 -0.72 -22.36
#